data_AF-A0A964TW02-F1
#
_entry.id   AF-A0A964TW02-F1
#
_cell.length_a   1.000
_cell.length_b   1.000
_cell.length_c   1.000
_cell.angle_alpha   90.00
_cell.angle_beta   90.00
_cell.angle_gamma   90.00
#
_symmetry.space_group_name_H-M   'P 1'
#
loop_
_entity.id
_entity.type
_entity.pdbx_description
1 polymer ?
#
loop_
_entity_poly.entity_id
_entity_poly.type
_entity_poly.pdbx_seq_one_letter_code
_entity_poly.pdbx_strand_id
1 'polypeptide(L)'
;MLRLIPAVLAAALSFQSARAAELPETPAGERLGELIELIDQATPRGVADYIDEHYTEDYAAHLPLAARIDSFMDWKARGGMALVEIRRSEAHEIETITRQPLSDERWLFSVSVEAEAPHRIEAIRLGRAPLPALEAPEDDEATARAFIDYVAGLAGHGLFSGAVLIGRGGKVLGRGAWGLANRDFDAPNTPDTRFNLGSMNKTWTAVAIGQLVEAGKLAFDDPVSKFIDYPDAESARRIRIEHLLTHTSGLGSYFTEEFDATARKNLRSIDDFLALSRDQALAFEPGEDWRYSNTGMML
;
A
#
# COMPACT_ATOMS: atom_id res chain seq x y z
N MET A 1 34.38 -5.75 -38.98
CA MET A 1 33.27 -6.33 -39.77
C MET A 1 33.08 -7.73 -39.24
N LEU A 2 31.96 -8.21 -38.70
CA LEU A 2 30.56 -7.83 -38.77
C LEU A 2 29.91 -8.22 -37.42
N ARG A 3 28.95 -7.43 -36.96
CA ARG A 3 28.21 -7.60 -35.69
C ARG A 3 27.30 -8.84 -35.76
N LEU A 4 27.28 -9.66 -34.72
CA LEU A 4 26.20 -10.60 -34.41
C LEU A 4 25.46 -10.07 -33.18
N ILE A 5 24.28 -9.51 -33.41
CA ILE A 5 23.30 -9.13 -32.39
C ILE A 5 22.53 -10.41 -32.06
N PRO A 6 22.52 -10.92 -30.81
CA PRO A 6 21.54 -11.91 -30.42
C PRO A 6 20.21 -11.18 -30.23
N ALA A 7 19.21 -11.63 -30.98
CA ALA A 7 17.84 -11.18 -30.91
C ALA A 7 17.32 -11.28 -29.48
N VAL A 8 17.06 -10.12 -28.86
CA VAL A 8 16.16 -10.01 -27.72
C VAL A 8 14.78 -10.34 -28.26
N LEU A 9 14.30 -11.55 -27.96
CA LEU A 9 12.88 -11.89 -28.11
C LEU A 9 12.12 -11.10 -27.03
N ALA A 10 11.95 -9.80 -27.24
CA ALA A 10 10.88 -9.07 -26.61
C ALA A 10 9.62 -9.67 -27.22
N ALA A 11 8.92 -10.53 -26.47
CA ALA A 11 7.54 -10.81 -26.74
C ALA A 11 6.78 -9.50 -26.55
N ALA A 12 6.76 -8.67 -27.60
CA ALA A 12 5.80 -7.63 -27.80
C ALA A 12 4.45 -8.34 -28.01
N LEU A 13 3.89 -8.85 -26.92
CA LEU A 13 2.46 -9.08 -26.84
C LEU A 13 1.85 -7.71 -27.05
N SER A 14 1.25 -7.52 -28.22
CA SER A 14 0.33 -6.44 -28.47
C SER A 14 -0.78 -6.54 -27.43
N PHE A 15 -0.65 -5.80 -26.34
CA PHE A 15 -1.66 -5.71 -25.29
C PHE A 15 -2.80 -4.85 -25.82
N GLN A 16 -3.72 -5.49 -26.54
CA GLN A 16 -5.05 -4.97 -26.69
C GLN A 16 -5.67 -4.95 -25.29
N SER A 17 -6.00 -3.76 -24.77
CA SER A 17 -6.94 -3.65 -23.67
C SER A 17 -8.16 -4.48 -24.03
N ALA A 18 -8.71 -5.24 -23.07
CA ALA A 18 -9.97 -5.95 -23.27
C ALA A 18 -10.98 -4.91 -23.77
N ARG A 19 -11.31 -4.98 -25.06
CA ARG A 19 -12.35 -4.14 -25.64
C ARG A 19 -13.66 -4.50 -24.94
N ALA A 20 -14.55 -3.54 -24.78
CA ALA A 20 -15.91 -3.71 -24.26
C ALA A 20 -16.68 -4.94 -24.82
N ALA A 21 -16.26 -5.50 -25.95
CA ALA A 21 -16.79 -6.73 -26.55
C ALA A 21 -16.59 -8.04 -25.75
N GLU A 22 -15.79 -8.07 -24.67
CA GLU A 22 -15.61 -9.26 -23.81
C GLU A 22 -16.46 -9.26 -22.53
N LEU A 23 -17.12 -8.14 -22.20
CA LEU A 23 -17.96 -8.05 -21.02
C LEU A 23 -19.39 -8.55 -21.31
N PRO A 24 -20.06 -9.19 -20.32
CA PRO A 24 -21.45 -9.61 -20.47
C PRO A 24 -22.37 -8.40 -20.73
N GLU A 25 -23.35 -8.58 -21.62
CA GLU A 25 -24.41 -7.59 -21.90
C GLU A 25 -25.42 -7.54 -20.74
N THR A 26 -24.96 -7.10 -19.57
CA THR A 26 -25.78 -6.83 -18.38
C THR A 26 -25.60 -5.38 -17.92
N PRO A 27 -26.56 -4.77 -17.21
CA PRO A 27 -26.40 -3.43 -16.66
C PRO A 27 -25.09 -3.23 -15.89
N ALA A 28 -24.71 -4.21 -15.06
CA ALA A 28 -23.44 -4.16 -14.33
C ALA A 28 -22.22 -4.31 -15.25
N GLY A 29 -22.29 -5.16 -16.27
CA GLY A 29 -21.24 -5.34 -17.27
C GLY A 29 -21.00 -4.08 -18.10
N GLU A 30 -22.07 -3.37 -18.49
CA GLU A 30 -21.99 -2.09 -19.20
C GLU A 30 -21.30 -1.02 -18.33
N ARG A 31 -21.74 -0.83 -17.07
CA ARG A 31 -21.10 0.12 -16.15
C ARG A 31 -19.63 -0.21 -15.90
N LEU A 32 -19.27 -1.49 -15.79
CA LEU A 32 -17.87 -1.90 -15.66
C LEU A 32 -17.05 -1.53 -16.90
N GLY A 33 -17.58 -1.76 -18.10
CA GLY A 33 -16.90 -1.41 -19.35
C GLY A 33 -16.62 0.09 -19.44
N GLU A 34 -17.63 0.90 -19.14
CA GLU A 34 -17.47 2.36 -19.09
C GLU A 34 -16.45 2.82 -18.04
N LEU A 35 -16.45 2.21 -16.84
CA LEU A 35 -15.46 2.51 -15.81
C LEU A 35 -14.04 2.22 -16.28
N ILE A 36 -13.81 1.08 -16.94
CA ILE A 36 -12.49 0.73 -17.49
C ILE A 36 -12.05 1.75 -18.54
N GLU A 37 -12.94 2.14 -19.45
CA GLU A 37 -12.65 3.16 -20.45
C GLU A 37 -12.40 4.54 -19.83
N LEU A 38 -13.17 4.91 -18.79
CA LEU A 38 -12.97 6.13 -18.03
C LEU A 38 -11.61 6.15 -17.34
N ILE A 39 -11.17 5.03 -16.77
CA ILE A 39 -9.83 4.89 -16.16
C ILE A 39 -8.75 5.14 -17.21
N ASP A 40 -8.83 4.47 -18.35
CA ASP A 40 -7.82 4.59 -19.42
C ASP A 40 -7.73 6.04 -19.95
N GLN A 41 -8.87 6.74 -19.98
CA GLN A 41 -8.97 8.09 -20.53
C GLN A 41 -9.07 9.19 -19.46
N ALA A 42 -8.90 8.86 -18.18
CA ALA A 42 -9.26 9.73 -17.06
C ALA A 42 -8.77 11.18 -17.18
N THR A 43 -9.69 12.11 -16.93
CA THR A 43 -9.41 13.52 -16.69
C THR A 43 -10.20 13.97 -15.47
N PRO A 44 -9.74 15.00 -14.71
CA PRO A 44 -10.48 15.45 -13.53
C PRO A 44 -11.94 15.79 -13.82
N ARG A 45 -12.19 16.46 -14.95
CA ARG A 45 -13.55 16.80 -15.39
C ARG A 45 -14.34 15.57 -15.84
N GLY A 46 -13.76 14.71 -16.68
CA GLY A 46 -14.45 13.52 -17.17
C GLY A 46 -14.85 12.57 -16.05
N VAL A 47 -14.00 12.41 -15.02
CA VAL A 47 -14.32 11.61 -13.83
C VAL A 47 -15.43 12.26 -13.01
N ALA A 48 -15.38 13.59 -12.83
CA ALA A 48 -16.44 14.30 -12.11
C ALA A 48 -17.80 14.19 -12.81
N ASP A 49 -17.83 14.44 -14.12
CA ASP A 49 -19.04 14.38 -14.93
C ASP A 49 -19.63 12.94 -14.90
N TYR A 50 -18.79 11.91 -15.02
CA TYR A 50 -19.24 10.51 -14.96
C TYR A 50 -19.82 10.13 -13.59
N ILE A 51 -19.19 10.57 -12.50
CA ILE A 51 -19.68 10.27 -11.13
C ILE A 51 -21.05 10.91 -10.92
N ASP A 52 -21.23 12.18 -11.30
CA ASP A 52 -22.51 12.88 -11.17
C ASP A 52 -23.63 12.18 -11.95
N GLU A 53 -23.32 11.73 -13.16
CA GLU A 53 -24.30 11.09 -14.04
C GLU A 53 -24.64 9.65 -13.63
N HIS A 54 -23.66 8.87 -13.17
CA HIS A 54 -23.79 7.42 -13.10
C HIS A 54 -23.65 6.83 -11.69
N TYR A 55 -23.32 7.60 -10.66
CA TYR A 55 -23.28 7.08 -9.30
C TYR A 55 -24.60 7.39 -8.59
N THR A 56 -24.99 6.57 -7.62
CA THR A 56 -26.03 6.95 -6.68
C THR A 56 -25.53 8.06 -5.76
N GLU A 57 -26.44 8.92 -5.30
CA GLU A 57 -26.10 10.02 -4.39
C GLU A 57 -25.47 9.49 -3.09
N ASP A 58 -26.04 8.41 -2.55
CA ASP A 58 -25.53 7.74 -1.35
C ASP A 58 -24.09 7.24 -1.57
N TYR A 59 -23.83 6.50 -2.65
CA TYR A 59 -22.49 5.99 -2.91
C TYR A 59 -21.49 7.12 -3.16
N ALA A 60 -21.85 8.14 -3.94
CA ALA A 60 -20.99 9.29 -4.21
C ALA A 60 -20.54 9.99 -2.93
N ALA A 61 -21.43 10.12 -1.92
CA ALA A 61 -21.16 10.79 -0.66
C ALA A 61 -20.12 10.09 0.25
N HIS A 62 -19.84 8.80 0.05
CA HIS A 62 -18.91 8.03 0.90
C HIS A 62 -17.45 8.47 0.80
N LEU A 63 -17.04 9.06 -0.32
CA LEU A 63 -15.66 9.49 -0.56
C LEU A 63 -15.65 10.85 -1.26
N PRO A 64 -14.84 11.82 -0.79
CA PRO A 64 -14.72 13.13 -1.43
C PRO A 64 -14.37 13.01 -2.91
N LEU A 65 -14.99 13.85 -3.76
CA LEU A 65 -14.78 13.83 -5.21
C LEU A 65 -13.30 13.97 -5.60
N ALA A 66 -12.55 14.83 -4.91
CA ALA A 66 -11.12 15.00 -5.16
C ALA A 66 -10.34 13.69 -4.97
N ALA A 67 -10.62 12.94 -3.90
CA ALA A 67 -9.96 11.66 -3.65
C ALA A 67 -10.32 10.60 -4.72
N ARG A 68 -11.56 10.62 -5.22
CA ARG A 68 -11.97 9.76 -6.34
C ARG A 68 -11.23 10.13 -7.62
N ILE A 69 -11.17 11.42 -7.97
CA ILE A 69 -10.40 11.91 -9.11
C ILE A 69 -8.95 11.45 -9.01
N ASP A 70 -8.29 11.67 -7.87
CA ASP A 70 -6.90 11.26 -7.65
C ASP A 70 -6.72 9.75 -7.86
N SER A 71 -7.68 8.93 -7.45
CA SER A 71 -7.64 7.47 -7.62
C SER A 71 -7.71 7.05 -9.10
N PHE A 72 -8.63 7.64 -9.88
CA PHE A 72 -8.71 7.39 -11.33
C PHE A 72 -7.47 7.87 -12.07
N MET A 73 -6.93 9.02 -11.68
CA MET A 73 -5.70 9.56 -12.27
C MET A 73 -4.48 8.69 -11.94
N ASP A 74 -4.39 8.13 -10.73
CA ASP A 74 -3.33 7.18 -10.35
C ASP A 74 -3.44 5.87 -11.15
N TRP A 75 -4.65 5.31 -11.32
CA TRP A 75 -4.83 4.13 -12.17
C TRP A 75 -4.43 4.38 -13.62
N LYS A 76 -4.80 5.54 -14.19
CA LYS A 76 -4.36 5.95 -15.52
C LYS A 76 -2.83 6.04 -15.60
N ALA A 77 -2.20 6.66 -14.61
CA ALA A 77 -0.74 6.80 -14.56
C ALA A 77 -0.04 5.42 -14.47
N ARG A 78 -0.72 4.41 -13.94
CA ARG A 78 -0.26 2.99 -13.88
C ARG A 78 -0.62 2.18 -15.12
N GLY A 79 -1.07 2.83 -16.19
CA GLY A 79 -1.40 2.21 -17.47
C GLY A 79 -2.82 1.64 -17.54
N GLY A 80 -3.70 2.07 -16.64
CA GLY A 80 -5.12 1.72 -16.65
C GLY A 80 -5.42 0.36 -16.05
N MET A 81 -6.50 -0.26 -16.53
CA MET A 81 -7.01 -1.51 -15.98
C MET A 81 -7.44 -2.49 -17.07
N ALA A 82 -6.83 -3.67 -17.12
CA ALA A 82 -7.18 -4.72 -18.07
C ALA A 82 -8.00 -5.83 -17.39
N LEU A 83 -9.10 -6.24 -18.00
CA LEU A 83 -9.86 -7.42 -17.56
C LEU A 83 -9.03 -8.70 -17.72
N VAL A 84 -9.06 -9.58 -16.72
CA VAL A 84 -8.39 -10.90 -16.74
C VAL A 84 -9.39 -12.04 -16.68
N GLU A 85 -10.33 -11.97 -15.75
CA GLU A 85 -11.27 -13.06 -15.46
C GLU A 85 -12.59 -12.45 -14.98
N ILE A 86 -13.71 -13.03 -15.40
CA ILE A 86 -15.03 -12.75 -14.81
C ILE A 86 -15.31 -13.86 -13.80
N ARG A 87 -15.36 -13.50 -12.52
CA ARG A 87 -15.58 -14.45 -11.41
C ARG A 87 -17.06 -14.76 -11.23
N ARG A 88 -17.88 -13.72 -11.33
CA ARG A 88 -19.33 -13.76 -11.21
C ARG A 88 -19.91 -12.65 -12.08
N SER A 89 -21.00 -12.96 -12.78
CA SER A 89 -21.75 -11.96 -13.53
C SER A 89 -23.23 -12.23 -13.40
N GLU A 90 -23.94 -11.25 -12.85
CA GLU A 90 -25.39 -11.19 -12.75
C GLU A 90 -25.88 -9.89 -13.44
N ALA A 91 -27.20 -9.66 -13.44
CA ALA A 91 -27.75 -8.47 -14.07
C ALA A 91 -27.23 -7.18 -13.44
N HIS A 92 -27.22 -7.13 -12.10
CA HIS A 92 -26.96 -5.92 -11.32
C HIS A 92 -25.69 -5.98 -10.47
N GLU A 93 -24.93 -7.07 -10.57
CA GLU A 93 -23.64 -7.21 -9.91
C GLU A 93 -22.69 -7.97 -10.82
N ILE A 94 -21.47 -7.45 -10.97
CA ILE A 94 -20.38 -8.14 -11.65
C ILE A 94 -19.15 -8.12 -10.76
N GLU A 95 -18.40 -9.21 -10.75
CA GLU A 95 -17.13 -9.34 -10.06
C GLU A 95 -16.10 -9.91 -11.03
N THR A 96 -14.97 -9.20 -11.14
CA THR A 96 -13.89 -9.53 -12.07
C THR A 96 -12.55 -9.52 -11.36
N ILE A 97 -11.59 -10.20 -11.96
CA ILE A 97 -10.17 -9.94 -11.70
C ILE A 97 -9.69 -9.02 -12.82
N THR A 98 -9.11 -7.90 -12.42
CA THR A 98 -8.42 -6.98 -13.33
C THR A 98 -6.93 -6.94 -13.00
N ARG A 99 -6.15 -6.43 -13.94
CA ARG A 99 -4.69 -6.36 -13.87
C ARG A 99 -4.22 -5.00 -14.35
N GLN A 100 -3.31 -4.39 -13.59
CA GLN A 100 -2.61 -3.19 -13.99
C GLN A 100 -1.53 -3.56 -15.03
N PRO A 101 -1.57 -3.03 -16.26
CA PRO A 101 -0.66 -3.45 -17.32
C PRO A 101 0.82 -3.22 -17.03
N LEU A 102 1.15 -2.15 -16.30
CA LEU A 102 2.54 -1.76 -16.04
C LEU A 102 3.16 -2.43 -14.81
N SER A 103 2.34 -2.86 -13.84
CA SER A 103 2.79 -3.44 -12.58
C SER A 103 2.44 -4.92 -12.42
N ASP A 104 1.62 -5.49 -13.30
CA ASP A 104 1.02 -6.81 -13.14
C ASP A 104 0.20 -6.99 -11.84
N GLU A 105 -0.06 -5.90 -11.11
CA GLU A 105 -0.87 -5.92 -9.89
C GLU A 105 -2.31 -6.31 -10.24
N ARG A 106 -2.86 -7.26 -9.48
CA ARG A 106 -4.20 -7.80 -9.73
C ARG A 106 -5.18 -7.39 -8.65
N TRP A 107 -6.36 -7.00 -9.09
CA TRP A 107 -7.43 -6.50 -8.25
C TRP A 107 -8.69 -7.31 -8.46
N LEU A 108 -9.35 -7.68 -7.37
CA LEU A 108 -10.75 -8.04 -7.41
C LEU A 108 -11.53 -6.73 -7.60
N PHE A 109 -12.23 -6.60 -8.70
CA PHE A 109 -12.98 -5.41 -9.06
C PHE A 109 -14.44 -5.79 -9.24
N SER A 110 -15.30 -5.30 -8.35
CA SER A 110 -16.73 -5.55 -8.39
C SER A 110 -17.51 -4.24 -8.53
N VAL A 111 -18.55 -4.29 -9.36
CA VAL A 111 -19.49 -3.20 -9.60
C VAL A 111 -20.89 -3.71 -9.32
N SER A 112 -21.62 -3.00 -8.47
CA SER A 112 -23.04 -3.21 -8.23
C SER A 112 -23.82 -1.98 -8.69
N VAL A 113 -24.97 -2.20 -9.33
CA VAL A 113 -25.82 -1.15 -9.91
C VAL A 113 -27.26 -1.30 -9.46
N GLU A 114 -28.02 -0.20 -9.52
CA GLU A 114 -29.45 -0.20 -9.23
C GLU A 114 -30.19 -1.23 -10.11
N ALA A 115 -31.21 -1.88 -9.53
CA ALA A 115 -32.03 -2.85 -10.26
C ALA A 115 -32.87 -2.21 -11.37
N GLU A 116 -33.33 -0.98 -11.15
CA GLU A 116 -34.14 -0.20 -12.09
C GLU A 116 -33.27 0.76 -12.89
N ALA A 117 -33.74 1.13 -14.09
CA ALA A 117 -33.09 2.15 -14.89
C ALA A 117 -33.01 3.50 -14.10
N PRO A 118 -31.90 4.24 -14.17
CA PRO A 118 -30.84 4.12 -15.18
C PRO A 118 -29.64 3.24 -14.75
N HIS A 119 -29.80 2.35 -13.77
CA HIS A 119 -28.74 1.44 -13.29
C HIS A 119 -27.50 2.18 -12.79
N ARG A 120 -27.68 3.18 -11.91
CA ARG A 120 -26.55 3.90 -11.32
C ARG A 120 -25.72 2.96 -10.45
N ILE A 121 -24.43 3.24 -10.35
CA ILE A 121 -23.48 2.49 -9.54
C ILE A 121 -23.76 2.76 -8.07
N GLU A 122 -24.15 1.71 -7.36
CA GLU A 122 -24.39 1.70 -5.91
C GLU A 122 -23.13 1.35 -5.12
N ALA A 123 -22.23 0.56 -5.73
CA ALA A 123 -20.96 0.20 -5.10
C ALA A 123 -19.90 -0.17 -6.13
N ILE A 124 -18.68 0.28 -5.88
CA ILE A 124 -17.45 -0.31 -6.44
C ILE A 124 -16.66 -0.88 -5.27
N ARG A 125 -16.33 -2.17 -5.34
CA ARG A 125 -15.51 -2.86 -4.35
C ARG A 125 -14.19 -3.26 -4.99
N LEU A 126 -13.11 -2.89 -4.31
CA LEU A 126 -11.75 -3.25 -4.67
C LEU A 126 -11.19 -4.17 -3.59
N GLY A 127 -10.69 -5.31 -4.02
CA GLY A 127 -9.98 -6.25 -3.17
C GLY A 127 -8.65 -6.63 -3.80
N ARG A 128 -7.75 -7.19 -3.00
CA ARG A 128 -6.55 -7.82 -3.54
C ARG A 128 -6.96 -9.13 -4.21
N ALA A 129 -6.70 -9.28 -5.50
CA ALA A 129 -6.94 -10.56 -6.15
C ALA A 129 -5.93 -11.61 -5.63
N PRO A 130 -6.32 -12.89 -5.56
CA PRO A 130 -5.35 -13.95 -5.32
C PRO A 130 -4.28 -13.90 -6.40
N LEU A 131 -3.01 -14.08 -6.01
CA LEU A 131 -1.94 -14.25 -6.97
C LEU A 131 -2.22 -15.54 -7.78
N PRO A 132 -1.95 -15.54 -9.09
CA PRO A 132 -2.01 -16.78 -9.85
C PRO A 132 -1.07 -17.81 -9.21
N ALA A 133 -1.42 -19.09 -9.33
CA ALA A 133 -0.48 -20.15 -8.99
C ALA A 133 0.76 -19.96 -9.86
N LEU A 134 1.87 -19.53 -9.26
CA LEU A 134 3.14 -19.45 -9.94
C LEU A 134 3.72 -20.86 -9.98
N GLU A 135 4.12 -21.32 -11.17
CA GLU A 135 5.01 -22.46 -11.25
C GLU A 135 6.30 -22.11 -10.48
N ALA A 136 6.74 -23.04 -9.63
CA ALA A 136 8.00 -22.83 -8.92
C ALA A 136 9.09 -22.64 -9.97
N PRO A 137 9.86 -21.54 -9.91
CA PRO A 137 10.88 -21.28 -10.90
C PRO A 137 11.90 -22.42 -10.93
N GLU A 138 12.37 -22.77 -12.13
CA GLU A 138 13.26 -23.91 -12.37
C GLU A 138 14.58 -23.78 -11.59
N ASP A 139 15.06 -22.56 -11.38
CA ASP A 139 16.25 -22.25 -10.58
C ASP A 139 16.24 -20.84 -9.96
N ASP A 140 17.09 -20.64 -8.94
CA ASP A 140 17.16 -19.42 -8.14
C ASP A 140 17.75 -18.22 -8.88
N GLU A 141 18.65 -18.45 -9.84
CA GLU A 141 19.31 -17.39 -10.59
C GLU A 141 18.36 -16.83 -11.67
N ALA A 142 17.61 -17.70 -12.34
CA ALA A 142 16.52 -17.35 -13.23
C ALA A 142 15.43 -16.59 -12.49
N THR A 143 15.05 -17.03 -11.29
CA THR A 143 14.10 -16.30 -10.42
C THR A 143 14.60 -14.90 -10.12
N ALA A 144 15.84 -14.79 -9.66
CA ALA A 144 16.41 -13.50 -9.28
C ALA A 144 16.51 -12.57 -10.49
N ARG A 145 16.92 -13.08 -11.65
CA ARG A 145 16.96 -12.32 -12.91
C ARG A 145 15.56 -11.84 -13.32
N ALA A 146 14.57 -12.72 -13.32
CA ALA A 146 13.20 -12.36 -13.67
C ALA A 146 12.63 -11.26 -12.76
N PHE A 147 12.89 -11.34 -11.46
CA PHE A 147 12.46 -10.30 -10.52
C PHE A 147 13.20 -8.97 -10.75
N ILE A 148 14.51 -9.01 -10.98
CA ILE A 148 15.30 -7.81 -11.28
C ILE A 148 14.81 -7.15 -12.58
N ASP A 149 14.53 -7.92 -13.62
CA ASP A 149 14.00 -7.42 -14.89
C ASP A 149 12.59 -6.82 -14.72
N TYR A 150 11.74 -7.46 -13.91
CA TYR A 150 10.44 -6.93 -13.54
C TYR A 150 10.55 -5.57 -12.82
N VAL A 151 11.40 -5.46 -11.80
CA VAL A 151 11.62 -4.19 -11.07
C VAL A 151 12.20 -3.12 -11.99
N ALA A 152 13.12 -3.48 -12.90
CA ALA A 152 13.65 -2.57 -13.90
C ALA A 152 12.56 -2.04 -14.83
N GLY A 153 11.61 -2.91 -15.24
CA GLY A 153 10.42 -2.54 -15.99
C GLY A 153 9.55 -1.52 -15.24
N LEU A 154 9.21 -1.81 -13.97
CA LEU A 154 8.46 -0.87 -13.12
C LEU A 154 9.15 0.49 -13.05
N ALA A 155 10.47 0.50 -12.88
CA ALA A 155 11.24 1.72 -12.79
C ALA A 155 11.26 2.51 -14.11
N GLY A 156 11.33 1.82 -15.26
CA GLY A 156 11.22 2.43 -16.59
C GLY A 156 9.88 3.16 -16.81
N HIS A 157 8.84 2.76 -16.08
CA HIS A 157 7.52 3.41 -16.07
C HIS A 157 7.33 4.39 -14.90
N GLY A 158 8.36 4.65 -14.09
CA GLY A 158 8.26 5.52 -12.91
C GLY A 158 7.46 4.95 -11.74
N LEU A 159 7.08 3.66 -11.81
CA LEU A 159 6.30 2.97 -10.78
C LEU A 159 7.17 2.41 -9.65
N PHE A 160 8.49 2.39 -9.84
CA PHE A 160 9.45 2.01 -8.82
C PHE A 160 10.60 3.00 -8.74
N SER A 161 11.00 3.34 -7.52
CA SER A 161 12.24 4.05 -7.23
C SER A 161 12.81 3.52 -5.92
N GLY A 162 13.99 2.91 -5.98
CA GLY A 162 14.64 2.34 -4.80
C GLY A 162 15.77 1.38 -5.15
N ALA A 163 16.18 0.59 -4.16
CA ALA A 163 17.19 -0.46 -4.29
C ALA A 163 16.60 -1.83 -3.92
N VAL A 164 17.07 -2.88 -4.58
CA VAL A 164 16.64 -4.27 -4.38
C VAL A 164 17.86 -5.16 -4.23
N LEU A 165 17.77 -6.11 -3.30
CA LEU A 165 18.71 -7.23 -3.15
C LEU A 165 17.91 -8.52 -2.98
N ILE A 166 18.26 -9.54 -3.77
CA ILE A 166 17.76 -10.91 -3.63
C ILE A 166 18.94 -11.78 -3.23
N GLY A 167 18.77 -12.54 -2.16
CA GLY A 167 19.75 -13.52 -1.72
C GLY A 167 19.09 -14.78 -1.18
N ARG A 168 19.85 -15.87 -1.20
CA ARG A 168 19.45 -17.15 -0.60
C ARG A 168 20.67 -17.81 0.04
N GLY A 169 20.50 -18.31 1.26
CA GLY A 169 21.58 -19.01 1.98
C GLY A 169 22.87 -18.19 2.11
N GLY A 170 22.76 -16.86 2.27
CA GLY A 170 23.91 -15.95 2.35
C GLY A 170 24.56 -15.57 1.00
N LYS A 171 24.14 -16.17 -0.13
CA LYS A 171 24.58 -15.77 -1.47
C LYS A 171 23.65 -14.69 -2.02
N VAL A 172 24.23 -13.59 -2.53
CA VAL A 172 23.49 -12.59 -3.32
C VAL A 172 23.27 -13.15 -4.73
N LEU A 173 22.01 -13.24 -5.15
CA LEU A 173 21.59 -13.76 -6.45
C LEU A 173 21.27 -12.63 -7.44
N GLY A 174 20.82 -11.48 -6.92
CA GLY A 174 20.56 -10.29 -7.71
C GLY A 174 20.61 -9.03 -6.85
N ARG A 175 21.08 -7.93 -7.41
CA ARG A 175 21.02 -6.60 -6.77
C ARG A 175 20.93 -5.52 -7.83
N GLY A 176 20.20 -4.45 -7.52
CA GLY A 176 20.05 -3.32 -8.42
C GLY A 176 19.45 -2.11 -7.72
N ALA A 177 19.49 -0.97 -8.38
CA ALA A 177 18.89 0.26 -7.92
C ALA A 177 18.40 1.07 -9.13
N TRP A 178 17.22 1.66 -9.01
CA TRP A 178 16.57 2.39 -10.09
C TRP A 178 15.81 3.60 -9.56
N GLY A 179 15.51 4.53 -10.46
CA GLY A 179 14.82 5.77 -10.14
C GLY A 179 15.67 6.74 -9.30
N LEU A 180 15.02 7.78 -8.80
CA LEU A 180 15.64 8.84 -8.01
C LEU A 180 15.51 8.57 -6.51
N ALA A 181 16.63 8.65 -5.80
CA ALA A 181 16.70 8.71 -4.34
C ALA A 181 16.14 10.04 -3.81
N ASN A 182 16.35 11.12 -4.55
CA ASN A 182 15.80 12.43 -4.26
C ASN A 182 15.42 13.14 -5.56
N ARG A 183 14.15 13.55 -5.66
CA ARG A 183 13.59 14.20 -6.86
C ARG A 183 13.99 15.67 -6.98
N ASP A 184 14.15 16.38 -5.87
CA ASP A 184 14.51 17.80 -5.86
C ASP A 184 15.95 18.04 -6.34
N PHE A 185 16.81 17.04 -6.15
CA PHE A 185 18.22 17.09 -6.56
C PHE A 185 18.55 16.20 -7.75
N ASP A 186 17.54 15.57 -8.37
CA ASP A 186 17.73 14.57 -9.43
C ASP A 186 18.78 13.50 -9.07
N ALA A 187 18.85 13.14 -7.78
CA ALA A 187 19.85 12.22 -7.28
C ALA A 187 19.41 10.77 -7.55
N PRO A 188 20.18 9.97 -8.32
CA PRO A 188 19.80 8.60 -8.62
C PRO A 188 19.96 7.67 -7.41
N ASN A 189 19.17 6.61 -7.36
CA ASN A 189 19.44 5.51 -6.45
C ASN A 189 20.72 4.75 -6.88
N THR A 190 21.44 4.28 -5.87
CA THR A 190 22.54 3.33 -5.99
C THR A 190 22.24 2.17 -5.03
N PRO A 191 22.86 0.98 -5.21
CA PRO A 191 22.72 -0.10 -4.23
C PRO A 191 23.12 0.28 -2.79
N ASP A 192 23.92 1.34 -2.64
CA ASP A 192 24.40 1.85 -1.35
C ASP A 192 23.60 3.07 -0.84
N THR A 193 22.52 3.46 -1.56
CA THR A 193 21.65 4.56 -1.12
C THR A 193 21.07 4.24 0.25
N ARG A 194 21.18 5.20 1.17
CA ARG A 194 20.60 5.09 2.50
C ARG A 194 19.17 5.59 2.48
N PHE A 195 18.26 4.73 2.94
CA PHE A 195 16.84 5.04 3.07
C PHE A 195 16.47 5.25 4.53
N ASN A 196 15.48 6.10 4.78
CA ASN A 196 14.81 6.10 6.07
C ASN A 196 13.94 4.84 6.16
N LEU A 197 14.25 3.96 7.10
CA LEU A 197 13.60 2.65 7.23
C LEU A 197 12.18 2.74 7.81
N GLY A 198 11.77 3.92 8.29
CA GLY A 198 10.45 4.15 8.87
C GLY A 198 10.13 3.12 9.96
N SER A 199 8.95 2.50 9.86
CA SER A 199 8.47 1.54 10.85
C SER A 199 9.28 0.26 10.97
N MET A 200 10.16 -0.07 10.02
CA MET A 200 11.08 -1.22 10.16
C MET A 200 12.06 -1.03 11.33
N ASN A 201 12.27 0.22 11.80
CA ASN A 201 13.11 0.48 12.96
C ASN A 201 12.57 -0.13 14.27
N LYS A 202 11.27 -0.40 14.36
CA LYS A 202 10.63 -0.98 15.55
C LYS A 202 11.20 -2.34 15.94
N THR A 203 11.61 -3.15 14.96
CA THR A 203 12.28 -4.43 15.21
C THR A 203 13.59 -4.23 15.98
N TRP A 204 14.36 -3.19 15.67
CA TRP A 204 15.59 -2.88 16.39
C TRP A 204 15.32 -2.38 17.80
N THR A 205 14.27 -1.59 18.01
CA THR A 205 13.80 -1.22 19.36
C THR A 205 13.43 -2.47 20.17
N ALA A 206 12.67 -3.41 19.59
CA ALA A 206 12.31 -4.65 20.27
C ALA A 206 13.54 -5.51 20.63
N VAL A 207 14.53 -5.60 19.74
CA VAL A 207 15.81 -6.27 20.04
C VAL A 207 16.55 -5.59 21.20
N ALA A 208 16.62 -4.26 21.21
CA ALA A 208 17.26 -3.52 22.28
C ALA A 208 16.56 -3.75 23.64
N ILE A 209 15.23 -3.75 23.67
CA ILE A 209 14.46 -4.09 24.87
C ILE A 209 14.71 -5.54 25.30
N GLY A 210 14.72 -6.50 24.37
CA GLY A 210 15.05 -7.89 24.66
C GLY A 210 16.44 -8.05 25.30
N GLN A 211 17.44 -7.35 24.79
CA GLN A 211 18.80 -7.32 25.38
C GLN A 211 18.82 -6.73 26.79
N LEU A 212 18.00 -5.72 27.08
CA LEU A 212 17.85 -5.16 28.42
C LEU A 212 17.18 -6.15 29.38
N VAL A 213 16.20 -6.94 28.89
CA VAL A 213 15.58 -8.02 29.65
C VAL A 213 16.58 -9.13 29.97
N GLU A 214 17.35 -9.58 28.98
CA GLU A 214 18.41 -10.59 29.18
C GLU A 214 19.46 -10.12 30.18
N ALA A 215 19.79 -8.83 30.18
CA ALA A 215 20.70 -8.21 31.14
C ALA A 215 20.09 -7.96 32.53
N GLY A 216 18.81 -8.30 32.75
CA GLY A 216 18.09 -8.10 34.02
C GLY A 216 17.86 -6.63 34.37
N LYS A 217 17.93 -5.71 33.39
CA LYS A 217 17.76 -4.26 33.62
C LYS A 217 16.29 -3.83 33.65
N LEU A 218 15.42 -4.61 32.99
CA LEU A 218 13.97 -4.48 33.03
C LEU A 218 13.34 -5.87 32.79
N ALA A 219 12.04 -6.00 33.05
CA ALA A 219 11.25 -7.17 32.69
C ALA A 219 10.15 -6.80 31.70
N PHE A 220 9.70 -7.76 30.89
CA PHE A 220 8.57 -7.55 29.97
C PHE A 220 7.27 -7.18 30.70
N ASP A 221 7.08 -7.71 31.92
CA ASP A 221 5.95 -7.40 32.82
C ASP A 221 6.25 -6.22 33.77
N ASP A 222 7.32 -5.45 33.56
CA ASP A 222 7.46 -4.18 34.28
C ASP A 222 6.38 -3.19 33.78
N PRO A 223 5.75 -2.40 34.69
CA PRO A 223 4.89 -1.31 34.29
C PRO A 223 5.70 -0.18 33.65
N VAL A 224 5.14 0.47 32.63
CA VAL A 224 5.78 1.62 31.95
C VAL A 224 6.10 2.75 32.93
N SER A 225 5.24 2.97 33.93
CA SER A 225 5.43 3.98 34.98
C SER A 225 6.68 3.79 35.83
N LYS A 226 7.38 2.65 35.73
CA LYS A 226 8.68 2.44 36.38
C LYS A 226 9.82 3.22 35.70
N PHE A 227 9.66 3.55 34.42
CA PHE A 227 10.73 4.11 33.58
C PHE A 227 10.36 5.45 32.97
N ILE A 228 9.08 5.74 32.75
CA ILE A 228 8.61 6.91 32.01
C ILE A 228 7.50 7.61 32.78
N ASP A 229 7.66 8.92 32.96
CA ASP A 229 6.61 9.82 33.45
C ASP A 229 5.67 10.19 32.30
N TYR A 230 4.76 9.28 31.97
CA TYR A 230 3.75 9.50 30.93
C TYR A 230 2.59 10.37 31.45
N PRO A 231 2.05 11.32 30.64
CA PRO A 231 0.99 12.23 31.09
C PRO A 231 -0.22 11.53 31.71
N ASP A 232 -0.66 10.41 31.15
CA ASP A 232 -1.65 9.54 31.78
C ASP A 232 -0.97 8.52 32.70
N ALA A 233 -0.71 8.94 33.92
CA ALA A 233 -0.05 8.12 34.93
C ALA A 233 -0.86 6.85 35.29
N GLU A 234 -2.18 6.84 35.11
CA GLU A 234 -3.01 5.66 35.39
C GLU A 234 -2.81 4.59 34.33
N SER A 235 -2.88 4.97 33.06
CA SER A 235 -2.57 4.06 31.96
C SER A 235 -1.14 3.54 32.05
N ALA A 236 -0.16 4.39 32.38
CA ALA A 236 1.25 3.99 32.52
C ALA A 236 1.49 2.93 33.60
N ARG A 237 0.67 2.89 34.66
CA ARG A 237 0.74 1.84 35.70
C ARG A 237 0.17 0.50 35.25
N ARG A 238 -0.75 0.51 34.29
CA ARG A 238 -1.42 -0.70 33.75
C ARG A 238 -0.70 -1.27 32.53
N ILE A 239 -0.12 -0.42 31.70
CA ILE A 239 0.63 -0.83 30.52
C ILE A 239 1.96 -1.49 30.93
N ARG A 240 2.24 -2.65 30.34
CA ARG A 240 3.49 -3.41 30.49
C ARG A 240 4.39 -3.17 29.30
N ILE A 241 5.70 -3.39 29.47
CA ILE A 241 6.67 -3.29 28.38
C ILE A 241 6.29 -4.22 27.21
N GLU A 242 5.79 -5.43 27.48
CA GLU A 242 5.32 -6.34 26.42
C GLU A 242 4.14 -5.79 25.62
N HIS A 243 3.24 -5.04 26.25
CA HIS A 243 2.09 -4.45 25.57
C HIS A 243 2.51 -3.39 24.55
N LEU A 244 3.60 -2.67 24.83
CA LEU A 244 4.20 -1.71 23.91
C LEU A 244 4.75 -2.42 22.66
N LEU A 245 5.56 -3.46 22.88
CA LEU A 245 6.25 -4.21 21.82
C LEU A 245 5.29 -5.01 20.93
N THR A 246 4.16 -5.46 21.48
CA THR A 246 3.17 -6.30 20.78
C THR A 246 2.00 -5.52 20.21
N HIS A 247 1.98 -4.19 20.38
CA HIS A 247 0.87 -3.32 19.96
C HIS A 247 -0.48 -3.67 20.61
N THR A 248 -0.46 -4.05 21.89
CA THR A 248 -1.65 -4.41 22.69
C THR A 248 -1.85 -3.48 23.88
N SER A 249 -1.18 -2.33 23.93
CA SER A 249 -1.27 -1.37 25.04
C SER A 249 -2.56 -0.55 25.09
N GLY A 250 -3.39 -0.60 24.05
CA GLY A 250 -4.53 0.30 23.87
C GLY A 250 -4.12 1.70 23.39
N LEU A 251 -2.83 2.03 23.29
CA LEU A 251 -2.35 3.35 22.85
C LEU A 251 -2.55 3.55 21.34
N GLY A 252 -2.59 4.83 20.94
CA GLY A 252 -2.78 5.25 19.56
C GLY A 252 -1.48 5.60 18.86
N SER A 253 -1.54 6.56 17.94
CA SER A 253 -0.39 7.12 17.24
C SER A 253 -0.32 8.61 17.54
N TYR A 254 0.85 9.14 17.90
CA TYR A 254 1.08 10.58 18.03
C TYR A 254 1.02 11.31 16.67
N PHE A 255 0.84 10.60 15.55
CA PHE A 255 0.48 11.18 14.25
C PHE A 255 -0.97 11.63 14.24
N THR A 256 -1.23 12.79 14.83
CA THR A 256 -2.53 13.44 14.95
C THR A 256 -2.59 14.70 14.08
N GLU A 257 -3.75 15.37 14.04
CA GLU A 257 -3.86 16.70 13.42
C GLU A 257 -2.90 17.71 14.08
N GLU A 258 -2.69 17.64 15.41
CA GLU A 258 -1.70 18.46 16.11
C GLU A 258 -0.28 18.18 15.62
N PHE A 259 0.08 16.91 15.39
CA PHE A 259 1.36 16.57 14.78
C PHE A 259 1.49 17.17 13.39
N ASP A 260 0.46 17.08 12.54
CA ASP A 260 0.53 17.61 11.17
C ASP A 260 0.55 19.14 11.12
N ALA A 261 -0.15 19.81 12.04
CA ALA A 261 -0.08 21.25 12.22
C ALA A 261 1.27 21.71 12.83
N THR A 262 1.99 20.82 13.52
CA THR A 262 3.27 21.14 14.14
C THR A 262 4.40 21.15 13.12
N ALA A 263 5.07 22.30 13.01
CA ALA A 263 6.27 22.42 12.17
C ALA A 263 7.33 21.40 12.62
N ARG A 264 7.71 20.46 11.73
CA ARG A 264 8.65 19.36 12.02
C ARG A 264 9.97 19.80 12.67
N LYS A 265 10.44 21.01 12.37
CA LYS A 265 11.64 21.61 12.97
C LYS A 265 11.54 21.84 14.49
N ASN A 266 10.33 21.81 15.06
CA ASN A 266 10.05 21.97 16.48
C ASN A 266 9.98 20.64 17.24
N LEU A 267 9.97 19.49 16.55
CA LEU A 267 9.98 18.17 17.18
C LEU A 267 11.44 17.68 17.23
N ARG A 268 12.14 17.97 18.33
CA ARG A 268 13.60 17.76 18.46
C ARG A 268 14.00 16.81 19.59
N SER A 269 13.08 16.55 20.51
CA SER A 269 13.28 15.70 21.68
C SER A 269 12.12 14.70 21.82
N ILE A 270 12.31 13.66 22.64
CA ILE A 270 11.23 12.70 22.95
C ILE A 270 10.07 13.41 23.64
N ASP A 271 10.35 14.40 24.51
CA ASP A 271 9.32 15.18 25.22
C ASP A 271 8.40 15.93 24.25
N ASP A 272 8.92 16.42 23.13
CA ASP A 272 8.11 17.07 22.09
C ASP A 272 7.10 16.09 21.48
N PHE A 273 7.47 14.81 21.33
CA PHE A 273 6.55 13.78 20.82
C PHE A 273 5.62 13.25 21.92
N LEU A 274 6.08 13.13 23.16
CA LEU A 274 5.24 12.78 24.31
C LEU A 274 4.09 13.78 24.47
N ALA A 275 4.37 15.07 24.30
CA ALA A 275 3.37 16.13 24.38
C ALA A 275 2.22 15.94 23.37
N LEU A 276 2.49 15.36 22.19
CA LEU A 276 1.49 15.05 21.15
C LEU A 276 0.60 13.84 21.50
N SER A 277 0.97 13.09 22.54
CA SER A 277 0.22 11.92 23.00
C SER A 277 -0.52 12.15 24.32
N ARG A 278 -0.42 13.35 24.92
CA ARG A 278 -0.92 13.65 26.28
C ARG A 278 -2.42 13.42 26.46
N ASP A 279 -3.20 13.63 25.41
CA ASP A 279 -4.67 13.57 25.43
C ASP A 279 -5.20 12.22 24.85
N GLN A 280 -4.33 11.23 24.68
CA GLN A 280 -4.71 9.92 24.12
C GLN A 280 -5.36 9.02 25.18
N ALA A 281 -6.67 8.85 25.08
CA ALA A 281 -7.37 7.77 25.77
C ALA A 281 -6.98 6.40 25.18
N LEU A 282 -6.97 5.36 26.02
CA LEU A 282 -6.83 3.99 25.56
C LEU A 282 -8.08 3.60 24.75
N ALA A 283 -7.88 2.90 23.64
CA ALA A 283 -9.00 2.34 22.86
C ALA A 283 -9.58 1.07 23.49
N PHE A 284 -8.80 0.38 24.31
CA PHE A 284 -9.13 -0.85 25.01
C PHE A 284 -8.15 -1.05 26.17
N GLU A 285 -8.46 -1.94 27.11
CA GLU A 285 -7.55 -2.22 28.23
C GLU A 285 -6.28 -2.94 27.76
N PRO A 286 -5.10 -2.66 28.36
CA PRO A 286 -3.86 -3.28 27.92
C PRO A 286 -3.93 -4.82 27.94
N GLY A 287 -3.65 -5.44 26.79
CA GLY A 287 -3.69 -6.89 26.59
C GLY A 287 -4.99 -7.45 26.00
N GLU A 288 -6.06 -6.66 25.88
CA GLU A 288 -7.37 -7.16 25.41
C GLU A 288 -7.53 -7.23 23.89
N ASP A 289 -6.83 -6.37 23.14
CA ASP A 289 -6.95 -6.29 21.68
C ASP A 289 -5.61 -5.84 21.05
N TRP A 290 -5.56 -5.81 19.71
CA TRP A 290 -4.41 -5.38 18.94
C TRP A 290 -4.70 -4.09 18.17
N ARG A 291 -3.84 -3.09 18.34
CA ARG A 291 -3.84 -1.88 17.53
C ARG A 291 -2.43 -1.35 17.35
N TYR A 292 -2.01 -1.24 16.10
CA TYR A 292 -0.74 -0.62 15.75
C TYR A 292 -0.57 0.75 16.42
N SER A 293 0.52 0.92 17.17
CA SER A 293 0.76 2.10 17.98
C SER A 293 2.16 2.65 17.76
N ASN A 294 2.24 3.87 17.24
CA ASN A 294 3.50 4.62 17.18
C ASN A 294 3.85 5.22 18.55
N THR A 295 2.86 5.65 19.32
CA THR A 295 3.06 6.12 20.70
C THR A 295 3.67 5.00 21.54
N GLY A 296 3.14 3.78 21.45
CA GLY A 296 3.63 2.65 22.22
C GLY A 296 5.09 2.27 21.89
N MET A 297 5.53 2.41 20.64
CA MET A 297 6.92 2.12 20.27
C MET A 297 7.89 3.28 20.48
N MET A 298 7.37 4.49 20.74
CA MET A 298 8.15 5.66 21.11
C MET A 298 8.47 5.65 22.61
N LEU A 299 7.53 5.17 23.42
CA LEU A 299 7.73 4.82 24.83
C LEU A 299 8.72 3.65 24.94
#